data_AF-A0A8T6L3H9-F1
#
_entry.id   AF-A0A8T6L3H9-F1
#
_cell.length_a   1.000
_cell.length_b   1.000
_cell.length_c   1.000
_cell.angle_alpha   90.00
_cell.angle_beta   90.00
_cell.angle_gamma   90.00
#
_symmetry.space_group_name_H-M   'P 1'
#
loop_
_entity.id
_entity.type
_entity.pdbx_description
1 polymer ?
#
loop_
_entity_poly.entity_id
_entity_poly.type
_entity_poly.pdbx_seq_one_letter_code
_entity_poly.pdbx_strand_id
1 'polypeptide(L)'
;MRRAGRSPTFLFSCLCFGFAFLYVPILVMIAYSFNDSRLVSVWTGFSLRWYGALWENEQIIDAALLSLRIAFVSATLATALGTLAALAITRMGRFRGRTLFSGMLAAPLVMPEVITGLSLLMLFVSLEGAIGWPLGRGADTITIAHIT
;
A
#
# COMPACT_ATOMS: atom_id res chain seq x y z
N MET A 1 40.82 2.84 -8.45
CA MET A 1 39.58 2.07 -8.17
C MET A 1 39.94 0.71 -7.60
N ARG A 2 39.95 0.55 -6.26
CA ARG A 2 40.22 -0.75 -5.60
C ARG A 2 38.95 -1.59 -5.60
N ARG A 3 38.98 -2.77 -6.24
CA ARG A 3 37.95 -3.81 -6.09
C ARG A 3 37.98 -4.25 -4.62
N ALA A 4 36.94 -3.91 -3.86
CA ALA A 4 36.75 -4.46 -2.53
C ALA A 4 36.51 -5.96 -2.66
N GLY A 5 37.53 -6.77 -2.37
CA GLY A 5 37.45 -8.23 -2.32
C GLY A 5 36.64 -8.68 -1.10
N ARG A 6 35.32 -8.51 -1.15
CA ARG A 6 34.42 -9.22 -0.22
C ARG A 6 34.38 -10.68 -0.68
N SER A 7 34.60 -11.62 0.25
CA SER A 7 34.54 -13.04 -0.09
C SER A 7 33.15 -13.38 -0.64
N PRO A 8 33.05 -14.21 -1.69
CA PRO A 8 31.76 -14.60 -2.26
C PRO A 8 30.85 -15.27 -1.21
N THR A 9 31.46 -15.96 -0.23
CA THR A 9 30.78 -16.58 0.90
C THR A 9 30.18 -15.56 1.86
N PHE A 10 30.86 -14.46 2.18
CA PHE A 10 30.32 -13.43 3.07
C PHE A 10 29.10 -12.73 2.46
N LEU A 11 29.19 -12.37 1.17
CA LEU A 11 28.06 -11.77 0.45
C LEU A 11 26.86 -12.73 0.39
N PHE A 12 27.10 -14.01 0.11
CA PHE A 12 26.06 -15.03 0.08
C PHE A 12 25.42 -15.24 1.46
N SER A 13 26.22 -15.30 2.54
CA SER A 13 25.71 -15.41 3.90
C SER A 13 24.87 -14.19 4.31
N CYS A 14 25.30 -12.97 3.98
CA CYS A 14 24.51 -11.76 4.22
C CYS A 14 23.18 -11.80 3.45
N LEU A 15 23.19 -12.27 2.21
CA LEU A 15 21.99 -12.40 1.39
C LEU A 15 21.02 -13.43 1.98
N CYS A 16 21.52 -14.62 2.35
CA CYS A 16 20.71 -15.66 2.98
C CYS A 16 20.10 -15.20 4.31
N PHE A 17 20.88 -14.52 5.16
CA PHE A 17 20.38 -14.00 6.42
C PHE A 17 19.34 -12.90 6.21
N GLY A 18 19.57 -11.98 5.27
CA GLY A 18 18.61 -10.93 4.92
C GLY A 18 17.28 -11.51 4.43
N PHE A 19 17.32 -12.51 3.54
CA PHE A 19 16.10 -13.19 3.09
C PHE A 19 15.44 -13.99 4.21
N ALA A 20 16.20 -14.73 5.02
CA ALA A 20 15.63 -15.47 6.15
C ALA A 20 14.91 -14.52 7.11
N PHE A 21 15.50 -13.38 7.45
CA PHE A 21 14.88 -12.38 8.32
C PHE A 21 13.54 -11.86 7.77
N LEU A 22 13.44 -11.62 6.45
CA LEU A 22 12.21 -11.16 5.81
C LEU A 22 11.15 -12.27 5.68
N TYR A 23 11.55 -13.49 5.32
CA TYR A 23 10.62 -14.58 5.00
C TYR A 23 10.21 -15.43 6.20
N VAL A 24 11.05 -15.56 7.24
CA VAL A 24 10.72 -16.37 8.42
C VAL A 24 9.43 -15.90 9.10
N PRO A 25 9.19 -14.60 9.36
CA PRO A 25 7.93 -14.13 9.95
C PRO A 25 6.70 -14.48 9.09
N ILE A 26 6.84 -14.39 7.76
CA ILE A 26 5.79 -14.74 6.81
C ILE A 26 5.48 -16.24 6.88
N LEU A 27 6.52 -17.09 6.91
CA LEU A 27 6.36 -18.53 7.05
C LEU A 27 5.73 -18.93 8.40
N VAL A 28 6.10 -18.24 9.48
CA VAL A 28 5.49 -18.44 10.80
C VAL A 28 4.01 -18.06 10.75
N MET A 29 3.65 -16.94 10.11
CA MET A 29 2.26 -16.53 9.94
C MET A 29 1.45 -17.54 9.12
N ILE A 30 2.03 -18.09 8.05
CA ILE A 30 1.44 -19.19 7.27
C ILE A 30 1.23 -20.43 8.14
N ALA A 31 2.24 -20.84 8.92
CA ALA A 31 2.13 -21.99 9.82
C ALA A 31 1.01 -21.81 10.85
N TYR A 32 0.87 -20.61 11.44
CA TYR A 32 -0.22 -20.28 12.36
C TYR A 32 -1.59 -20.22 11.69
N SER A 33 -1.67 -19.93 10.38
CA SER A 33 -2.95 -19.99 9.64
C SER A 33 -3.58 -21.39 9.65
N PHE A 34 -2.77 -22.43 9.89
CA PHE A 34 -3.24 -23.81 10.03
C PHE A 34 -3.51 -24.22 11.49
N ASN A 35 -3.45 -23.31 12.47
CA ASN A 35 -3.70 -23.65 13.87
C ASN A 35 -5.19 -23.51 14.23
N ASP A 36 -5.75 -24.51 14.91
CA ASP A 36 -7.16 -24.51 15.31
C ASP A 36 -7.47 -23.60 16.52
N SER A 37 -6.46 -23.14 17.26
CA SER A 37 -6.65 -22.26 18.41
C SER A 37 -6.84 -20.79 18.00
N ARG A 38 -7.73 -20.08 18.71
CA ARG A 38 -7.85 -18.60 18.60
C ARG A 38 -6.71 -17.86 19.30
N LEU A 39 -5.96 -18.53 20.18
CA LEU A 39 -4.78 -17.99 20.84
C LEU A 39 -3.52 -18.56 20.19
N VAL A 40 -2.67 -17.67 19.68
CA VAL A 40 -1.34 -17.98 19.10
C VAL A 40 -0.43 -18.74 20.09
N SER A 41 -0.71 -18.65 21.40
CA SER A 41 0.07 -19.26 22.46
C SER A 41 -0.14 -20.76 22.67
N VAL A 42 -1.23 -21.36 22.15
CA VAL A 42 -1.52 -22.79 22.34
C VAL A 42 -1.71 -23.46 20.99
N TRP A 43 -0.79 -24.35 20.64
CA TRP A 43 -0.89 -25.20 19.47
C TRP A 43 -1.76 -26.42 19.79
N THR A 44 -3.01 -26.43 19.34
CA THR A 44 -3.94 -27.54 19.58
C THR A 44 -3.95 -28.57 18.45
N GLY A 45 -3.69 -28.17 17.19
CA GLY A 45 -3.65 -29.08 16.04
C GLY A 45 -3.71 -28.39 14.68
N PHE A 46 -3.44 -29.14 13.61
CA PHE A 46 -3.56 -28.67 12.22
C PHE A 46 -5.04 -28.63 11.80
N SER A 47 -5.49 -27.47 11.30
CA SER A 47 -6.89 -27.21 10.94
C SER A 47 -6.98 -26.21 9.79
N LEU A 48 -7.94 -26.47 8.90
CA LEU A 48 -8.30 -25.57 7.79
C LEU A 48 -9.56 -24.73 8.12
N ARG A 49 -10.00 -24.72 9.39
CA ARG A 49 -11.26 -24.08 9.81
C ARG A 49 -11.35 -22.61 9.40
N TRP A 50 -10.26 -21.87 9.48
CA TRP A 50 -10.24 -20.44 9.12
C TRP A 50 -10.47 -20.18 7.63
N TYR A 51 -10.02 -21.10 6.76
CA TYR A 51 -10.29 -21.01 5.33
C TYR A 51 -11.77 -21.27 5.01
N GLY A 52 -12.41 -22.22 5.71
CA GLY A 52 -13.85 -22.44 5.60
C GLY A 52 -14.67 -21.26 6.15
N ALA A 53 -14.31 -20.77 7.34
CA ALA A 53 -14.97 -19.61 7.97
C ALA A 53 -14.85 -18.32 7.15
N LEU A 54 -13.78 -18.19 6.35
CA LEU A 54 -13.62 -17.07 5.41
C LEU A 54 -14.70 -17.11 4.31
N TRP A 55 -15.03 -18.31 3.81
CA TRP A 55 -16.03 -18.46 2.75
C TRP A 55 -17.46 -18.18 3.24
N GLU A 56 -17.73 -18.43 4.52
CA GLU A 56 -19.01 -18.13 5.15
C GLU A 56 -19.18 -16.65 5.51
N ASN A 57 -18.11 -15.86 5.45
CA ASN A 57 -18.12 -14.45 5.82
C ASN A 57 -18.21 -13.54 4.60
N GLU A 58 -19.44 -13.35 4.10
CA GLU A 58 -19.73 -12.46 2.96
C GLU A 58 -19.19 -11.04 3.21
N GLN A 59 -19.25 -10.52 4.44
CA GLN A 59 -18.73 -9.18 4.76
C GLN A 59 -17.22 -9.05 4.48
N ILE A 60 -16.42 -10.06 4.82
CA ILE A 60 -14.97 -10.04 4.54
C ILE A 60 -14.71 -10.17 3.03
N ILE A 61 -15.46 -11.03 2.35
CA ILE A 61 -15.33 -11.23 0.90
C ILE A 61 -15.68 -9.94 0.15
N ASP A 62 -16.81 -9.32 0.48
CA ASP A 62 -17.26 -8.06 -0.13
C ASP A 62 -16.27 -6.92 0.13
N ALA A 63 -15.75 -6.83 1.36
CA ALA A 63 -14.71 -5.85 1.70
C ALA A 63 -13.43 -6.09 0.87
N ALA A 64 -12.99 -7.34 0.72
CA ALA A 64 -11.82 -7.68 -0.07
C ALA A 64 -12.00 -7.37 -1.56
N LEU A 65 -13.17 -7.67 -2.14
CA LEU A 65 -13.52 -7.33 -3.51
C LEU A 65 -13.58 -5.82 -3.74
N LEU A 66 -14.15 -5.09 -2.78
CA LEU A 66 -14.17 -3.63 -2.80
C LEU A 66 -12.74 -3.06 -2.77
N SER A 67 -11.89 -3.53 -1.87
CA SER A 67 -10.48 -3.14 -1.80
C SER A 67 -9.74 -3.43 -3.10
N LEU A 68 -9.97 -4.61 -3.71
CA LEU A 68 -9.35 -4.97 -4.99
C LEU A 68 -9.80 -4.03 -6.11
N ARG A 69 -11.10 -3.70 -6.18
CA ARG A 69 -11.63 -2.75 -7.16
C ARG A 69 -11.03 -1.36 -6.98
N ILE A 70 -10.97 -0.86 -5.76
CA ILE A 70 -10.38 0.45 -5.44
C ILE A 70 -8.90 0.43 -5.83
N ALA A 71 -8.14 -0.57 -5.40
CA ALA A 71 -6.71 -0.70 -5.70
C ALA A 71 -6.43 -0.72 -7.21
N PHE A 72 -7.23 -1.47 -7.98
CA PHE A 72 -7.08 -1.55 -9.43
C PHE A 72 -7.30 -0.19 -10.12
N VAL A 73 -8.37 0.52 -9.75
CA VAL A 73 -8.68 1.84 -10.31
C VAL A 73 -7.63 2.87 -9.90
N SER A 74 -7.30 2.95 -8.61
CA SER A 74 -6.30 3.88 -8.09
C SER A 74 -4.92 3.64 -8.70
N ALA A 75 -4.45 2.39 -8.77
CA ALA A 75 -3.15 2.07 -9.36
C ALA A 75 -3.07 2.43 -10.85
N THR A 76 -4.15 2.18 -11.60
CA THR A 76 -4.21 2.52 -13.03
C THR A 76 -4.15 4.03 -13.25
N LEU A 77 -4.97 4.79 -12.52
CA LEU A 77 -5.01 6.26 -12.62
C LEU A 77 -3.72 6.90 -12.11
N ALA A 78 -3.18 6.44 -10.99
CA ALA A 78 -1.92 6.91 -10.43
C ALA A 78 -0.75 6.67 -11.40
N THR A 79 -0.68 5.47 -12.00
CA THR A 79 0.37 5.16 -12.99
C THR A 79 0.24 6.03 -14.23
N ALA A 80 -0.98 6.25 -14.74
CA ALA A 80 -1.20 7.10 -15.90
C ALA A 80 -0.79 8.56 -15.62
N LEU A 81 -1.29 9.15 -14.52
CA LEU A 81 -0.98 10.53 -14.13
C LEU A 81 0.50 10.71 -13.78
N GLY A 82 1.08 9.76 -13.03
CA GLY A 82 2.49 9.74 -12.67
C GLY A 82 3.40 9.63 -13.90
N THR A 83 3.03 8.82 -14.89
CA THR A 83 3.77 8.72 -16.15
C THR A 83 3.70 10.03 -16.93
N LEU A 84 2.53 10.67 -17.01
CA LEU A 84 2.38 11.98 -17.66
C LEU A 84 3.22 13.05 -16.95
N ALA A 85 3.21 13.08 -15.61
CA ALA A 85 4.01 14.00 -14.82
C ALA A 85 5.53 13.76 -14.98
N ALA A 86 5.96 12.49 -15.01
CA ALA A 86 7.35 12.12 -15.26
C ALA A 86 7.79 12.51 -16.68
N LEU A 87 6.96 12.27 -17.69
CA LEU A 87 7.20 12.71 -19.07
C LEU A 87 7.30 14.23 -19.15
N ALA A 88 6.42 14.96 -18.46
CA ALA A 88 6.47 16.42 -18.41
C ALA A 88 7.81 16.94 -17.86
N ILE A 89 8.30 16.40 -16.75
CA ILE A 89 9.55 16.84 -16.13
C ILE A 89 10.78 16.44 -16.96
N THR A 90 10.75 15.26 -17.57
CA THR A 90 11.91 14.73 -18.31
C THR A 90 12.00 15.27 -19.73
N ARG A 91 10.88 15.44 -20.45
CA ARG A 91 10.85 15.79 -21.87
C ARG A 91 10.61 17.27 -22.15
N MET A 92 9.83 18.00 -21.35
CA MET A 92 9.48 19.42 -21.67
C MET A 92 10.55 20.45 -21.28
N GLY A 93 11.72 20.03 -20.77
CA GLY A 93 12.83 20.95 -20.49
C GLY A 93 12.53 21.94 -19.35
N ARG A 94 13.04 23.18 -19.44
CA ARG A 94 12.90 24.21 -18.38
C ARG A 94 11.61 25.02 -18.58
N PHE A 95 10.51 24.62 -17.93
CA PHE A 95 9.27 25.41 -17.87
C PHE A 95 9.19 26.26 -16.59
N ARG A 96 8.43 27.38 -16.66
CA ARG A 96 8.18 28.24 -15.48
C ARG A 96 7.40 27.45 -14.44
N GLY A 97 7.92 27.35 -13.21
CA GLY A 97 7.30 26.57 -12.13
C GLY A 97 7.75 25.11 -12.01
N ARG A 98 8.75 24.66 -12.79
CA ARG A 98 9.28 23.28 -12.72
C ARG A 98 9.68 22.83 -11.32
N THR A 99 10.33 23.69 -10.55
CA THR A 99 10.74 23.39 -9.16
C THR A 99 9.52 23.19 -8.25
N LEU A 100 8.52 24.05 -8.37
CA LEU A 100 7.27 23.93 -7.60
C LEU A 100 6.53 22.64 -7.97
N PHE A 101 6.38 22.36 -9.27
CA PHE A 101 5.72 21.14 -9.76
C PHE A 101 6.45 19.86 -9.29
N SER A 102 7.78 19.84 -9.36
CA SER A 102 8.58 18.71 -8.86
C SER A 102 8.45 18.56 -7.33
N GLY A 103 8.39 19.68 -6.61
CA GLY A 103 8.15 19.72 -5.17
C GLY A 103 6.76 19.18 -4.80
N MET A 104 5.72 19.52 -5.56
CA MET A 104 4.36 19.00 -5.35
C MET A 104 4.28 17.49 -5.55
N LEU A 105 4.98 16.93 -6.54
CA LEU A 105 5.05 15.48 -6.74
C LEU A 105 5.82 14.76 -5.62
N ALA A 106 6.85 15.41 -5.06
CA ALA A 106 7.64 14.85 -3.98
C ALA A 106 7.02 15.07 -2.59
N ALA A 107 6.08 16.01 -2.45
CA ALA A 107 5.49 16.37 -1.16
C ALA A 107 4.81 15.16 -0.45
N PRO A 108 4.03 14.30 -1.12
CA PRO A 108 3.42 13.13 -0.48
C PRO A 108 4.43 12.16 0.10
N LEU A 109 5.65 12.06 -0.47
CA LEU A 109 6.68 11.11 -0.03
C LEU A 109 7.24 11.41 1.37
N VAL A 110 7.10 12.64 1.84
CA VAL A 110 7.59 13.10 3.15
C VAL A 110 6.46 13.44 4.12
N MET A 111 5.21 13.40 3.66
CA MET A 111 4.04 13.72 4.47
C MET A 111 3.62 12.51 5.33
N PRO A 112 3.32 12.70 6.62
CA PRO A 112 2.81 11.62 7.46
C PRO A 112 1.41 11.18 7.02
N GLU A 113 1.21 9.89 6.79
CA GLU A 113 -0.05 9.32 6.27
C GLU A 113 -1.29 9.67 7.11
N VAL A 114 -1.14 9.75 8.43
CA VAL A 114 -2.25 10.11 9.33
C VAL A 114 -2.71 11.56 9.09
N ILE A 115 -1.76 12.47 8.85
CA ILE A 115 -2.06 13.88 8.62
C ILE A 115 -2.73 14.05 7.25
N THR A 116 -2.22 13.36 6.23
CA THR A 116 -2.80 13.40 4.88
C THR A 116 -4.22 12.83 4.89
N GLY A 117 -4.44 11.69 5.54
CA GLY A 117 -5.75 11.06 5.68
C GLY A 117 -6.77 11.96 6.38
N LEU A 118 -6.39 12.59 7.50
CA LEU A 118 -7.29 13.52 8.20
C LEU A 118 -7.59 14.76 7.37
N SER A 119 -6.59 15.31 6.67
CA SER A 119 -6.78 16.49 5.82
C SER A 119 -7.71 16.24 4.63
N LEU A 120 -7.58 15.08 3.97
CA LEU A 120 -8.48 14.62 2.90
C LEU A 120 -9.90 14.38 3.42
N LEU A 121 -10.04 13.76 4.59
CA LEU A 121 -11.35 13.58 5.22
C LEU A 121 -12.02 14.95 5.44
N MET A 122 -11.30 15.91 6.05
CA MET A 122 -11.79 17.27 6.27
C MET A 122 -12.12 17.99 4.97
N LEU A 123 -11.33 17.79 3.92
CA LEU A 123 -11.60 18.32 2.58
C LEU A 123 -12.94 17.77 2.05
N PHE A 124 -13.17 16.47 2.12
CA PHE A 124 -14.43 15.87 1.65
C PHE A 124 -15.63 16.34 2.48
N VAL A 125 -15.48 16.53 3.81
CA VAL A 125 -16.54 17.12 4.65
C VAL A 125 -16.86 18.55 4.21
N SER A 126 -15.82 19.35 3.96
CA SER A 126 -15.99 20.74 3.53
C SER A 126 -16.62 20.83 2.13
N LEU A 127 -16.25 19.93 1.22
CA LEU A 127 -16.84 19.86 -0.12
C LEU A 127 -18.30 19.44 -0.06
N GLU A 128 -18.64 18.44 0.76
CA GLU A 128 -20.02 18.02 0.99
C GLU A 128 -20.89 19.20 1.46
N GLY A 129 -20.39 20.00 2.41
CA GLY A 129 -21.09 21.20 2.88
C GLY A 129 -21.17 22.35 1.88
N ALA A 130 -20.21 22.48 0.96
CA ALA A 130 -20.13 23.61 0.02
C ALA A 130 -20.85 23.35 -1.33
N ILE A 131 -20.68 22.15 -1.88
CA ILE A 131 -21.15 21.76 -3.22
C ILE A 131 -22.07 20.53 -3.20
N GLY A 132 -22.35 19.95 -2.03
CA GLY A 132 -23.21 18.77 -1.90
C GLY A 132 -22.57 17.47 -2.38
N TRP A 133 -21.26 17.47 -2.64
CA TRP A 133 -20.51 16.31 -3.09
C TRP A 133 -19.23 16.16 -2.26
N PRO A 134 -18.88 14.96 -1.78
CA PRO A 134 -19.54 13.66 -1.99
C PRO A 134 -20.78 13.48 -1.08
N LEU A 135 -21.79 12.74 -1.55
CA LEU A 135 -23.04 12.44 -0.81
C LEU A 135 -22.83 11.50 0.40
N GLY A 136 -21.57 11.14 0.68
CA GLY A 136 -21.15 10.25 1.76
C GLY A 136 -19.65 9.99 1.73
N ARG A 137 -19.17 9.18 2.68
CA ARG A 137 -17.76 8.76 2.79
C ARG A 137 -17.61 7.32 2.28
N GLY A 138 -17.86 7.15 0.98
CA GLY A 138 -17.87 5.85 0.33
C GLY A 138 -16.55 5.50 -0.36
N ALA A 139 -16.61 4.46 -1.19
CA ALA A 139 -15.49 3.96 -1.97
C ALA A 139 -14.87 5.00 -2.92
N ASP A 140 -15.66 5.99 -3.35
CA ASP A 140 -15.24 7.12 -4.17
C ASP A 140 -14.21 8.01 -3.46
N THR A 141 -14.50 8.42 -2.23
CA THR A 141 -13.57 9.22 -1.42
C THR A 141 -12.27 8.48 -1.12
N ILE A 142 -12.37 7.18 -0.87
CA ILE A 142 -11.22 6.30 -0.67
C ILE A 142 -10.40 6.21 -1.97
N THR A 143 -11.05 5.99 -3.11
CA THR A 143 -10.37 5.87 -4.41
C THR A 143 -9.59 7.14 -4.72
N ILE A 144 -10.20 8.32 -4.55
CA ILE A 144 -9.56 9.60 -4.80
C ILE A 144 -8.38 9.84 -3.86
N ALA A 145 -8.54 9.53 -2.58
CA ALA A 145 -7.49 9.70 -1.58
C ALA A 145 -6.26 8.81 -1.83
N HIS A 146 -6.41 7.67 -2.50
CA HIS A 146 -5.34 6.70 -2.77
C HIS A 146 -4.78 6.78 -4.20
N ILE A 147 -5.20 7.76 -5.02
CA ILE A 147 -4.53 8.08 -6.28
C ILE A 147 -3.31 8.94 -5.93
N THR A 148 -2.18 8.28 -5.67
CA THR A 148 -0.90 8.91 -5.30
C THR A 148 0.22 8.56 -6.26
#